data_AF-A0AAX6ELC4-F1
#
_entry.id   AF-A0AAX6ELC4-F1
#
_cell.length_a   1.000
_cell.length_b   1.000
_cell.length_c   1.000
_cell.angle_alpha   90.00
_cell.angle_beta   90.00
_cell.angle_gamma   90.00
#
_symmetry.space_group_name_H-M   'P 1'
#
loop_
_entity.id
_entity.type
_entity.pdbx_description
1 polymer ?
#
loop_
_entity_poly.entity_id
_entity_poly.type
_entity_poly.pdbx_seq_one_letter_code
_entity_poly.pdbx_strand_id
1 'polypeptide(L)'
;MLLHANQGKAFDLLKTMFSAFSSTHDPLDHHVIWHQCAILEAIGAFSSDDLNMLHMSYVSQLLCLGQCHWAIYVLMHMPYHEDSPHIHANLIREILSQYCEIWSAHDIQRQFIEDLGIPSEWMHEALAIYSQYYGDLPKALEHFLECSNWQKSHSIFMTSVAHSLFLSSKHSEIWRITTFMEEHRSEIADWDLGAGIYVDFYNIKSLFQEEDIMDDKEDPLEKKNEACKDFLFA
;
A
#
# COMPACT_ATOMS: atom_id res chain seq x y z
N MET A 1 -14.07 -34.85 24.46
CA MET A 1 -13.98 -34.80 25.95
C MET A 1 -12.74 -35.50 26.55
N LEU A 2 -11.92 -36.26 25.82
CA LEU A 2 -10.72 -36.91 26.39
C LEU A 2 -9.43 -36.06 26.32
N LEU A 3 -9.41 -34.97 25.54
CA LEU A 3 -8.20 -34.15 25.37
C LEU A 3 -7.99 -33.11 26.48
N HIS A 4 -9.06 -32.69 27.17
CA HIS A 4 -8.94 -31.73 28.28
C HIS A 4 -8.30 -32.31 29.56
N ALA A 5 -8.20 -33.64 29.68
CA ALA A 5 -7.83 -34.28 30.95
C ALA A 5 -6.32 -34.54 31.13
N ASN A 6 -5.46 -34.21 30.16
CA ASN A 6 -4.06 -34.64 30.18
C ASN A 6 -3.08 -33.57 29.65
N GLN A 7 -3.27 -32.32 30.07
CA GLN A 7 -2.59 -31.13 29.52
C GLN A 7 -1.05 -31.18 29.55
N GLY A 8 -0.42 -31.91 30.47
CA GLY A 8 1.05 -31.95 30.57
C GLY A 8 1.74 -32.98 29.69
N LYS A 9 1.28 -34.24 29.68
CA LYS A 9 1.93 -35.34 28.92
C LYS A 9 1.39 -35.52 27.51
N ALA A 10 0.13 -35.15 27.26
CA ALA A 10 -0.42 -35.18 25.91
C ALA A 10 0.18 -34.08 25.03
N PHE A 11 0.58 -32.95 25.60
CA PHE A 11 1.17 -31.84 24.85
C PHE A 11 2.52 -32.19 24.22
N ASP A 12 3.43 -32.84 24.94
CA ASP A 12 4.72 -33.30 24.36
C ASP A 12 4.52 -34.34 23.24
N LEU A 13 3.51 -35.20 23.39
CA LEU A 13 3.17 -36.22 22.42
C LEU A 13 2.50 -35.62 21.17
N LEU A 14 1.65 -34.61 21.38
CA LEU A 14 1.07 -33.77 20.33
C LEU A 14 2.16 -32.97 19.62
N LYS A 15 3.11 -32.34 20.33
CA LYS A 15 4.24 -31.61 19.74
C LYS A 15 5.11 -32.51 18.85
N THR A 16 5.30 -33.76 19.25
CA THR A 16 5.98 -34.77 18.42
C THR A 16 5.15 -35.14 17.18
N MET A 17 3.81 -35.26 17.33
CA MET A 17 2.85 -35.50 16.24
C MET A 17 2.60 -34.27 15.34
N PHE A 18 3.00 -33.07 15.76
CA PHE A 18 2.92 -31.85 14.96
C PHE A 18 4.27 -31.49 14.32
N SER A 19 5.24 -32.40 14.32
CA SER A 19 6.49 -32.23 13.58
C SER A 19 6.30 -32.55 12.09
N ALA A 20 6.98 -31.80 11.20
CA ALA A 20 7.01 -32.05 9.74
C ALA A 20 7.11 -33.55 9.39
N PHE A 21 8.02 -34.23 10.08
CA PHE A 21 8.33 -35.65 9.95
C PHE A 21 7.18 -36.63 10.22
N SER A 22 6.17 -36.21 11.00
CA SER A 22 5.07 -37.08 11.40
C SER A 22 3.92 -37.12 10.40
N SER A 23 3.83 -36.11 9.53
CA SER A 23 2.73 -35.98 8.57
C SER A 23 3.17 -36.16 7.12
N THR A 24 4.37 -35.70 6.76
CA THR A 24 4.93 -35.86 5.41
C THR A 24 6.33 -36.47 5.51
N HIS A 25 6.75 -37.23 4.49
CA HIS A 25 8.13 -37.71 4.35
C HIS A 25 9.15 -36.60 4.10
N ASP A 26 8.68 -35.40 3.72
CA ASP A 26 9.50 -34.20 3.52
C ASP A 26 9.48 -33.35 4.80
N PRO A 27 10.63 -33.15 5.46
CA PRO A 27 10.71 -32.33 6.67
C PRO A 27 10.51 -30.83 6.43
N LEU A 28 10.47 -30.38 5.17
CA LEU A 28 10.20 -28.99 4.81
C LEU A 28 8.74 -28.76 4.39
N ASP A 29 7.93 -29.82 4.31
CA ASP A 29 6.52 -29.68 3.98
C ASP A 29 5.68 -29.42 5.25
N HIS A 30 5.28 -28.16 5.42
CA HIS A 30 4.49 -27.72 6.56
C HIS A 30 2.99 -27.62 6.25
N HIS A 31 2.58 -27.86 4.99
CA HIS A 31 1.21 -27.68 4.52
C HIS A 31 0.20 -28.53 5.31
N VAL A 32 0.41 -29.85 5.36
CA VAL A 32 -0.54 -30.79 5.96
C VAL A 32 -0.68 -30.54 7.46
N ILE A 33 0.43 -30.26 8.14
CA ILE A 33 0.45 -30.04 9.59
C ILE A 33 -0.24 -28.75 9.94
N TRP A 34 -0.01 -27.68 9.17
CA TRP A 34 -0.68 -26.42 9.40
C TRP A 34 -2.20 -26.57 9.37
N HIS A 35 -2.74 -27.27 8.36
CA HIS A 35 -4.17 -27.54 8.26
C HIS A 35 -4.70 -28.43 9.39
N GLN A 36 -3.96 -29.47 9.78
CA GLN A 36 -4.36 -30.34 10.90
C GLN A 36 -4.41 -29.56 12.22
N CYS A 37 -3.40 -28.73 12.48
CA CYS A 37 -3.34 -27.84 13.64
C CYS A 37 -4.54 -26.88 13.64
N ALA A 38 -4.84 -26.23 12.52
CA ALA A 38 -5.96 -25.30 12.41
C ALA A 38 -7.32 -25.97 12.70
N ILE A 39 -7.54 -27.20 12.22
CA ILE A 39 -8.78 -27.96 12.49
C ILE A 39 -8.89 -28.31 13.97
N LEU A 40 -7.81 -28.79 14.57
CA LEU A 40 -7.79 -29.21 15.97
C LEU A 40 -7.93 -28.00 16.91
N GLU A 41 -7.35 -26.86 16.57
CA GLU A 41 -7.53 -25.60 17.27
C GLU A 41 -8.99 -25.13 17.20
N ALA A 42 -9.62 -25.19 16.01
CA ALA A 42 -11.04 -24.84 15.85
C ALA A 42 -11.98 -25.75 16.65
N ILE A 43 -11.58 -27.00 16.90
CA ILE A 43 -12.31 -27.97 17.74
C ILE A 43 -12.06 -27.69 19.25
N GLY A 44 -11.12 -26.82 19.60
CA GLY A 44 -10.70 -26.54 20.98
C GLY A 44 -9.87 -27.67 21.60
N ALA A 45 -9.25 -28.51 20.75
CA ALA A 45 -8.45 -29.65 21.19
C ALA A 45 -7.14 -29.21 21.86
N PHE A 46 -6.58 -28.07 21.46
CA PHE A 46 -5.41 -27.45 22.04
C PHE A 46 -5.44 -25.93 21.78
N SER A 47 -4.73 -25.16 22.62
CA SER A 47 -4.42 -23.75 22.43
C SER A 47 -2.93 -23.59 22.75
N SER A 48 -2.10 -23.39 21.74
CA SER A 48 -0.65 -23.35 21.92
C SER A 48 -0.09 -22.08 21.31
N ASP A 49 0.49 -21.25 22.17
CA ASP A 49 1.22 -20.04 21.77
C ASP A 49 2.50 -20.37 20.96
N ASP A 50 2.94 -21.63 20.97
CA ASP A 50 4.16 -22.11 20.27
C ASP A 50 3.94 -22.38 18.77
N LEU A 51 2.71 -22.24 18.23
CA LEU A 51 2.44 -22.50 16.81
C LEU A 51 3.06 -21.47 15.86
N ASN A 52 3.52 -20.33 16.36
CA ASN A 52 4.11 -19.25 15.57
C ASN A 52 5.23 -19.72 14.65
N MET A 53 6.07 -20.64 15.13
CA MET A 53 7.15 -21.20 14.31
C MET A 53 6.58 -21.97 13.11
N LEU A 54 5.49 -22.72 13.29
CA LEU A 54 4.82 -23.44 12.20
C LEU A 54 4.18 -22.47 11.21
N HIS A 55 3.48 -21.42 11.68
CA HIS A 55 2.91 -20.38 10.82
C HIS A 55 4.00 -19.75 9.96
N MET A 56 5.10 -19.30 10.57
CA MET A 56 6.18 -18.63 9.86
C MET A 56 6.92 -19.56 8.90
N SER A 57 7.14 -20.83 9.28
CA SER A 57 7.72 -21.83 8.37
C SER A 57 6.84 -22.08 7.15
N TYR A 58 5.52 -22.16 7.33
CA TYR A 58 4.59 -22.36 6.22
C TYR A 58 4.44 -21.09 5.35
N VAL A 59 4.40 -19.90 5.96
CA VAL A 59 4.46 -18.61 5.25
C VAL A 59 5.71 -18.54 4.37
N SER A 60 6.88 -18.87 4.92
CA SER A 60 8.14 -18.92 4.17
C SER A 60 8.08 -19.90 2.99
N GLN A 61 7.50 -21.09 3.19
CA GLN A 61 7.30 -22.08 2.12
C GLN A 61 6.42 -21.51 1.00
N LEU A 62 5.31 -20.84 1.33
CA LEU A 62 4.38 -20.23 0.36
C LEU A 62 5.03 -19.07 -0.41
N LEU A 63 5.80 -18.24 0.28
CA LEU A 63 6.54 -17.13 -0.34
C LEU A 63 7.60 -17.65 -1.32
N CYS A 64 8.31 -18.72 -0.99
CA CYS A 64 9.25 -19.38 -1.91
C CYS A 64 8.56 -19.92 -3.16
N LEU A 65 7.27 -20.30 -3.07
CA LEU A 65 6.47 -20.74 -4.21
C LEU A 65 5.80 -19.58 -4.98
N GLY A 66 6.00 -18.33 -4.56
CA GLY A 66 5.36 -17.15 -5.15
C GLY A 66 3.86 -17.05 -4.88
N GLN A 67 3.36 -17.74 -3.85
CA GLN A 67 1.96 -17.75 -3.44
C GLN A 67 1.71 -16.73 -2.32
N CYS A 68 1.84 -15.44 -2.64
CA CYS A 68 1.83 -14.36 -1.65
C CYS A 68 0.47 -14.21 -0.96
N HIS A 69 -0.61 -14.36 -1.70
CA HIS A 69 -1.98 -14.26 -1.18
C HIS A 69 -2.28 -15.32 -0.10
N TRP A 70 -1.82 -16.56 -0.30
CA TRP A 70 -1.92 -17.61 0.72
C TRP A 70 -1.01 -17.35 1.92
N ALA A 71 0.18 -16.80 1.69
CA ALA A 71 1.08 -16.43 2.79
C ALA A 71 0.45 -15.37 3.70
N ILE A 72 -0.20 -14.36 3.13
CA ILE A 72 -0.95 -13.34 3.89
C ILE A 72 -2.13 -13.97 4.64
N TYR A 73 -2.88 -14.87 3.99
CA TYR A 73 -3.97 -15.61 4.64
C TYR A 73 -3.49 -16.39 5.88
N VAL A 74 -2.41 -17.16 5.76
CA VAL A 74 -1.82 -17.91 6.87
C VAL A 74 -1.37 -17.00 8.00
N LEU A 75 -0.83 -15.82 7.67
CA LEU A 75 -0.40 -14.82 8.65
C LEU A 75 -1.57 -14.19 9.40
N MET A 76 -2.72 -14.00 8.76
CA MET A 76 -3.95 -13.51 9.43
C MET A 76 -4.51 -14.51 10.44
N HIS A 77 -4.19 -15.79 10.31
CA HIS A 77 -4.55 -16.84 11.26
C HIS A 77 -3.60 -16.95 12.46
N MET A 78 -2.53 -16.17 12.52
CA MET A 78 -1.61 -16.16 13.64
C MET A 78 -2.30 -15.55 14.89
N PRO A 79 -2.07 -16.10 16.10
CA PRO A 79 -2.65 -15.55 17.32
C PRO A 79 -2.17 -14.13 17.59
N TYR A 80 -3.07 -13.29 18.09
CA TYR A 80 -2.73 -11.92 18.46
C TYR A 80 -1.89 -11.91 19.75
N HIS A 81 -0.70 -11.32 19.68
CA HIS A 81 0.17 -11.13 20.83
C HIS A 81 0.06 -9.69 21.36
N GLU A 82 -0.35 -9.54 22.63
CA GLU A 82 -0.46 -8.23 23.28
C GLU A 82 0.88 -7.49 23.37
N ASP A 83 1.99 -8.23 23.47
CA ASP A 83 3.34 -7.68 23.55
C ASP A 83 3.79 -6.95 22.27
N SER A 84 3.13 -7.20 21.14
CA SER A 84 3.54 -6.66 19.84
C SER A 84 2.36 -6.57 18.86
N PRO A 85 1.47 -5.59 19.04
CA PRO A 85 0.21 -5.48 18.30
C PRO A 85 0.38 -5.23 16.80
N HIS A 86 1.55 -4.71 16.39
CA HIS A 86 1.82 -4.31 15.01
C HIS A 86 2.60 -5.33 14.18
N ILE A 87 3.00 -6.48 14.76
CA ILE A 87 3.81 -7.47 14.02
C ILE A 87 3.09 -7.96 12.77
N HIS A 88 1.81 -8.29 12.85
CA HIS A 88 1.07 -8.79 11.68
C HIS A 88 1.00 -7.73 10.57
N ALA A 89 0.67 -6.49 10.92
CA ALA A 89 0.60 -5.39 9.97
C ALA A 89 1.97 -5.12 9.30
N ASN A 90 3.05 -5.12 10.08
CA ASN A 90 4.40 -4.93 9.57
C ASN A 90 4.81 -6.06 8.62
N LEU A 91 4.58 -7.31 9.02
CA LEU A 91 4.90 -8.47 8.19
C LEU A 91 4.10 -8.47 6.87
N ILE A 92 2.81 -8.12 6.91
CA ILE A 92 2.00 -7.99 5.69
C ILE A 92 2.59 -6.90 4.78
N ARG A 93 2.93 -5.73 5.33
CA ARG A 93 3.53 -4.62 4.57
C ARG A 93 4.89 -5.02 3.97
N GLU A 94 5.71 -5.76 4.71
CA GLU A 94 6.97 -6.30 4.22
C GLU A 94 6.77 -7.31 3.09
N ILE A 95 5.82 -8.24 3.22
CA ILE A 95 5.50 -9.20 2.16
C ILE A 95 5.00 -8.47 0.89
N LEU A 96 4.11 -7.49 1.05
CA LEU A 96 3.59 -6.70 -0.08
C LEU A 96 4.71 -5.95 -0.81
N SER A 97 5.62 -5.32 -0.07
CA SER A 97 6.72 -4.56 -0.66
C SER A 97 7.77 -5.46 -1.32
N GLN A 98 8.19 -6.55 -0.65
CA GLN A 98 9.23 -7.44 -1.15
C GLN A 98 8.79 -8.29 -2.34
N TYR A 99 7.53 -8.76 -2.32
CA TYR A 99 6.99 -9.65 -3.36
C TYR A 99 6.10 -8.91 -4.37
N CYS A 100 6.22 -7.58 -4.45
CA CYS A 100 5.45 -6.71 -5.34
C CYS A 100 5.38 -7.23 -6.78
N GLU A 101 6.51 -7.67 -7.33
CA GLU A 101 6.57 -8.20 -8.70
C GLU A 101 5.68 -9.43 -8.92
N ILE A 102 5.59 -10.32 -7.92
CA ILE A 102 4.89 -11.60 -8.06
C ILE A 102 3.38 -11.42 -7.98
N TRP A 103 2.90 -10.72 -6.93
CA TRP A 103 1.46 -10.58 -6.71
C TRP A 103 0.84 -9.55 -7.66
N SER A 104 1.58 -8.52 -8.10
CA SER A 104 1.06 -7.54 -9.06
C SER A 104 0.95 -8.08 -10.49
N ALA A 105 1.74 -9.10 -10.84
CA ALA A 105 1.69 -9.75 -12.16
C ALA A 105 0.49 -10.69 -12.34
N HIS A 106 -0.12 -11.14 -11.23
CA HIS A 106 -1.22 -12.11 -11.25
C HIS A 106 -2.50 -11.48 -10.68
N ASP A 107 -3.45 -11.15 -11.57
CA ASP A 107 -4.72 -10.52 -11.18
C ASP A 107 -5.49 -11.30 -10.11
N ILE A 108 -5.44 -12.65 -10.18
CA ILE A 108 -6.10 -13.52 -9.20
C ILE A 108 -5.50 -13.32 -7.80
N GLN A 109 -4.17 -13.20 -7.69
CA GLN A 109 -3.52 -12.98 -6.39
C GLN A 109 -3.85 -11.60 -5.84
N ARG A 110 -3.85 -10.58 -6.70
CA ARG A 110 -4.20 -9.21 -6.32
C ARG A 110 -5.65 -9.13 -5.80
N GLN A 111 -6.61 -9.67 -6.55
CA GLN A 111 -8.01 -9.70 -6.14
C GLN A 111 -8.19 -10.44 -4.82
N PHE A 112 -7.50 -11.56 -4.63
CA PHE A 112 -7.56 -12.29 -3.37
C PHE A 112 -7.03 -11.46 -2.18
N ILE A 113 -5.95 -10.69 -2.37
CA ILE A 113 -5.42 -9.80 -1.32
C ILE A 113 -6.43 -8.69 -0.98
N GLU A 114 -7.11 -8.14 -1.98
CA GLU A 114 -8.20 -7.17 -1.80
C GLU A 114 -9.38 -7.81 -1.04
N ASP A 115 -9.77 -9.03 -1.40
CA ASP A 115 -10.87 -9.79 -0.76
C ASP A 115 -10.56 -10.18 0.70
N LEU A 116 -9.28 -10.34 1.06
CA LEU A 116 -8.85 -10.55 2.45
C LEU A 116 -9.07 -9.31 3.33
N GLY A 117 -9.42 -8.16 2.75
CA GLY A 117 -9.63 -6.91 3.46
C GLY A 117 -8.34 -6.15 3.78
N ILE A 118 -7.27 -6.41 3.03
CA ILE A 118 -6.03 -5.62 3.15
C ILE A 118 -6.28 -4.21 2.59
N PRO A 119 -5.89 -3.13 3.31
CA PRO A 119 -6.06 -1.77 2.81
C PRO A 119 -5.39 -1.56 1.44
N SER A 120 -6.14 -0.99 0.49
CA SER A 120 -5.62 -0.65 -0.84
C SER A 120 -4.42 0.29 -0.77
N GLU A 121 -4.40 1.19 0.23
CA GLU A 121 -3.28 2.09 0.52
C GLU A 121 -1.95 1.35 0.66
N TRP A 122 -1.93 0.18 1.33
CA TRP A 122 -0.69 -0.58 1.54
C TRP A 122 -0.19 -1.23 0.25
N MET A 123 -1.11 -1.69 -0.59
CA MET A 123 -0.76 -2.22 -1.91
C MET A 123 -0.24 -1.12 -2.84
N HIS A 124 -0.89 0.05 -2.83
CA HIS A 124 -0.45 1.20 -3.60
C HIS A 124 0.91 1.72 -3.12
N GLU A 125 1.16 1.74 -1.81
CA GLU A 125 2.47 2.08 -1.26
C GLU A 125 3.57 1.15 -1.76
N ALA A 126 3.33 -0.17 -1.75
CA ALA A 126 4.28 -1.14 -2.29
C ALA A 126 4.54 -0.93 -3.80
N LEU A 127 3.49 -0.72 -4.59
CA LEU A 127 3.58 -0.45 -6.04
C LEU A 127 4.29 0.87 -6.36
N ALA A 128 4.10 1.88 -5.51
CA ALA A 128 4.74 3.19 -5.66
C ALA A 128 6.25 3.06 -5.45
N ILE A 129 6.69 2.38 -4.38
CA ILE A 129 8.10 2.12 -4.09
C ILE A 129 8.74 1.28 -5.21
N TYR A 130 8.04 0.23 -5.67
CA TYR A 130 8.50 -0.60 -6.77
C TYR A 130 8.68 0.25 -8.04
N SER A 131 7.66 1.00 -8.46
CA SER A 131 7.73 1.82 -9.68
C SER A 131 8.82 2.90 -9.60
N GLN A 132 9.02 3.49 -8.41
CA GLN A 132 10.11 4.43 -8.14
C GLN A 132 11.48 3.77 -8.31
N TYR A 133 11.66 2.53 -7.82
CA TYR A 133 12.91 1.78 -7.97
C TYR A 133 13.25 1.46 -9.43
N TYR A 134 12.25 1.09 -10.25
CA TYR A 134 12.44 0.83 -11.68
C TYR A 134 12.53 2.10 -12.54
N GLY A 135 12.32 3.28 -11.96
CA GLY A 135 12.44 4.57 -12.63
C GLY A 135 11.19 5.05 -13.37
N ASP A 136 10.04 4.37 -13.20
CA ASP A 136 8.75 4.83 -13.74
C ASP A 136 8.11 5.83 -12.75
N LEU A 137 8.64 7.05 -12.75
CA LEU A 137 8.22 8.12 -11.84
C LEU A 137 6.77 8.59 -12.04
N PRO A 138 6.23 8.69 -13.27
CA PRO A 138 4.81 9.01 -13.46
C PRO A 138 3.88 7.96 -12.84
N LYS A 139 4.19 6.66 -13.03
CA LYS A 139 3.39 5.59 -12.42
C LYS A 139 3.55 5.54 -10.91
N ALA A 140 4.76 5.77 -10.40
CA ALA A 140 5.01 5.89 -8.98
C ALA A 140 4.19 7.03 -8.35
N LEU A 141 4.10 8.18 -9.03
CA LEU A 141 3.31 9.32 -8.58
C LEU A 141 1.82 8.95 -8.43
N GLU A 142 1.20 8.33 -9.44
CA GLU A 142 -0.21 7.90 -9.32
C GLU A 142 -0.42 6.99 -8.09
N HIS A 143 0.48 6.03 -7.87
CA HIS A 143 0.39 5.15 -6.71
C HIS A 143 0.63 5.87 -5.38
N PHE A 144 1.48 6.91 -5.34
CA PHE A 144 1.66 7.72 -4.12
C PHE A 144 0.46 8.62 -3.81
N LEU A 145 -0.28 9.05 -4.83
CA LEU A 145 -1.55 9.77 -4.66
C LEU A 145 -2.61 8.83 -4.06
N GLU A 146 -2.73 7.61 -4.59
CA GLU A 146 -3.69 6.59 -4.09
C GLU A 146 -3.38 6.11 -2.66
N CYS A 147 -2.11 6.08 -2.24
CA CYS A 147 -1.75 5.75 -0.85
C CYS A 147 -1.72 6.95 0.10
N SER A 148 -2.27 8.10 -0.31
CA SER A 148 -2.31 9.35 0.48
C SER A 148 -0.94 9.82 0.99
N ASN A 149 0.15 9.49 0.27
CA ASN A 149 1.48 9.97 0.62
C ASN A 149 1.77 11.29 -0.11
N TRP A 150 1.14 12.36 0.39
CA TRP A 150 1.15 13.67 -0.25
C TRP A 150 2.54 14.27 -0.38
N GLN A 151 3.37 14.13 0.65
CA GLN A 151 4.73 14.69 0.65
C GLN A 151 5.62 14.04 -0.41
N LYS A 152 5.60 12.71 -0.53
CA LYS A 152 6.37 12.02 -1.59
C LYS A 152 5.81 12.32 -2.97
N SER A 153 4.48 12.37 -3.09
CA SER A 153 3.81 12.75 -4.34
C SER A 153 4.27 14.14 -4.80
N HIS A 154 4.30 15.12 -3.89
CA HIS A 154 4.73 16.49 -4.19
C HIS A 154 6.18 16.55 -4.65
N SER A 155 7.07 15.88 -3.91
CA SER A 155 8.49 15.83 -4.25
C SER A 155 8.74 15.22 -5.64
N ILE A 156 8.09 14.10 -5.96
CA ILE A 156 8.23 13.41 -7.26
C ILE A 156 7.62 14.26 -8.37
N PHE A 157 6.44 14.85 -8.12
CA PHE A 157 5.78 15.73 -9.06
C PHE A 157 6.69 16.90 -9.43
N MET A 158 7.18 17.65 -8.45
CA MET A 158 8.03 18.82 -8.68
C MET A 158 9.38 18.48 -9.33
N THR A 159 10.01 17.39 -8.90
CA THR A 159 11.37 17.06 -9.35
C THR A 159 11.39 16.47 -10.76
N SER A 160 10.37 15.70 -11.15
CA SER A 160 10.48 14.82 -12.32
C SER A 160 9.26 14.82 -13.25
N VAL A 161 8.05 14.93 -12.72
CA VAL A 161 6.84 14.72 -13.54
C VAL A 161 6.29 16.04 -14.08
N ALA A 162 6.36 17.13 -13.31
CA ALA A 162 5.74 18.41 -13.67
C ALA A 162 6.30 18.97 -14.98
N HIS A 163 7.63 19.04 -15.12
CA HIS A 163 8.26 19.58 -16.33
C HIS A 163 7.98 18.74 -17.58
N SER A 164 7.97 17.41 -17.46
CA SER A 164 7.73 16.50 -18.59
C SER A 164 6.29 16.55 -19.06
N LEU A 165 5.33 16.61 -18.14
CA LEU A 165 3.91 16.83 -18.45
C LEU A 165 3.68 18.20 -19.08
N PHE A 166 4.34 19.24 -18.57
CA PHE A 166 4.19 20.61 -19.06
C PHE A 166 4.71 20.75 -20.49
N LEU A 167 5.90 20.23 -20.78
CA LEU A 167 6.47 20.19 -22.13
C LEU A 167 5.61 19.38 -23.11
N SER A 168 4.99 18.31 -22.62
CA SER A 168 4.06 17.49 -23.41
C SER A 168 2.69 18.13 -23.59
N SER A 169 2.47 19.35 -23.10
CA SER A 169 1.18 20.08 -23.12
C SER A 169 0.02 19.31 -22.47
N LYS A 170 0.32 18.40 -21.53
CA LYS A 170 -0.68 17.61 -20.79
C LYS A 170 -1.23 18.40 -19.59
N HIS A 171 -1.78 19.58 -19.86
CA HIS A 171 -2.24 20.52 -18.83
C HIS A 171 -3.39 19.96 -17.97
N SER A 172 -4.27 19.13 -18.54
CA SER A 172 -5.37 18.48 -17.82
C SER A 172 -4.88 17.52 -16.74
N GLU A 173 -3.81 16.76 -17.01
CA GLU A 173 -3.21 15.84 -16.04
C GLU A 173 -2.54 16.59 -14.91
N ILE A 174 -1.83 17.67 -15.23
CA ILE A 174 -1.24 18.52 -14.20
C ILE A 174 -2.33 19.08 -13.29
N TRP A 175 -3.38 19.67 -13.88
CA TRP A 175 -4.50 20.20 -13.13
C TRP A 175 -5.12 19.15 -12.21
N ARG A 176 -5.43 17.94 -12.73
CA ARG A 176 -5.95 16.83 -11.92
C ARG A 176 -5.05 16.50 -10.72
N ILE A 177 -3.76 16.30 -10.96
CA ILE A 177 -2.80 15.94 -9.91
C ILE A 177 -2.71 17.05 -8.86
N THR A 178 -2.60 18.31 -9.30
CA THR A 178 -2.41 19.43 -8.40
C THR A 178 -3.67 19.72 -7.58
N THR A 179 -4.87 19.67 -8.17
CA THR A 179 -6.13 19.84 -7.42
C THR A 179 -6.32 18.72 -6.40
N PHE A 180 -6.00 17.47 -6.75
CA PHE A 180 -6.10 16.35 -5.82
C PHE A 180 -5.18 16.53 -4.60
N MET A 181 -4.00 17.11 -4.79
CA MET A 181 -3.07 17.42 -3.72
C MET A 181 -3.45 18.70 -2.94
N GLU A 182 -4.13 19.66 -3.58
CA GLU A 182 -4.55 20.93 -2.98
C GLU A 182 -5.52 20.71 -1.81
N GLU A 183 -6.40 19.70 -1.91
CA GLU A 183 -7.29 19.28 -0.83
C GLU A 183 -6.53 18.93 0.47
N HIS A 184 -5.26 18.51 0.34
CA HIS A 184 -4.38 18.08 1.42
C HIS A 184 -3.19 19.03 1.65
N ARG A 185 -3.30 20.30 1.23
CA ARG A 185 -2.22 21.30 1.33
C ARG A 185 -1.57 21.43 2.72
N SER A 186 -2.31 21.16 3.80
CA SER A 186 -1.80 21.26 5.17
C SER A 186 -0.79 20.16 5.55
N GLU A 187 -0.79 19.04 4.83
CA GLU A 187 0.10 17.90 5.06
C GLU A 187 1.38 17.98 4.23
N ILE A 188 1.44 18.92 3.29
CA ILE A 188 2.55 19.08 2.35
C ILE A 188 3.42 20.24 2.80
N ALA A 189 4.70 19.97 3.04
CA ALA A 189 5.67 21.01 3.31
C ALA A 189 5.97 21.80 2.03
N ASP A 190 6.08 23.12 2.15
CA ASP A 190 6.40 24.04 1.04
C ASP A 190 5.44 23.94 -0.15
N TRP A 191 4.14 23.69 0.13
CA TRP A 191 3.10 23.62 -0.90
C TRP A 191 3.09 24.86 -1.81
N ASP A 192 3.09 26.04 -1.20
CA ASP A 192 3.00 27.34 -1.87
C ASP A 192 4.21 27.59 -2.81
N LEU A 193 5.39 27.07 -2.45
CA LEU A 193 6.61 27.19 -3.24
C LEU A 193 6.77 26.08 -4.29
N GLY A 194 5.86 25.09 -4.29
CA GLY A 194 5.94 23.90 -5.13
C GLY A 194 4.76 23.78 -6.08
N ALA A 195 3.98 22.72 -5.89
CA ALA A 195 2.84 22.41 -6.75
C ALA A 195 1.74 23.47 -6.68
N GLY A 196 1.63 24.26 -5.60
CA GLY A 196 0.70 25.40 -5.49
C GLY A 196 0.85 26.42 -6.63
N ILE A 197 2.09 26.65 -7.08
CA ILE A 197 2.41 27.53 -8.21
C ILE A 197 1.67 27.09 -9.49
N TYR A 198 1.49 25.78 -9.70
CA TYR A 198 0.76 25.26 -10.85
C TYR A 198 -0.75 25.52 -10.72
N VAL A 199 -1.33 25.39 -9.52
CA VAL A 199 -2.74 25.73 -9.28
C VAL A 199 -2.99 27.18 -9.65
N ASP A 200 -2.18 28.09 -9.10
CA ASP A 200 -2.32 29.53 -9.34
C ASP A 200 -2.13 29.86 -10.81
N PHE A 201 -1.13 29.27 -11.47
CA PHE A 201 -0.91 29.44 -12.90
C PHE A 201 -2.14 29.05 -13.74
N TYR A 202 -2.78 27.91 -13.45
CA TYR A 202 -3.95 27.46 -14.21
C TYR A 202 -5.21 28.26 -13.86
N ASN A 203 -5.38 28.69 -12.60
CA ASN A 203 -6.45 29.60 -12.20
C ASN A 203 -6.34 30.95 -12.91
N ILE A 204 -5.13 31.51 -12.98
CA ILE A 204 -4.89 32.73 -13.74
C ILE A 204 -5.21 32.48 -15.21
N LYS A 205 -4.66 31.40 -15.80
CA LYS A 205 -4.88 31.08 -17.21
C LYS A 205 -6.37 30.91 -17.56
N SER A 206 -7.18 30.31 -16.71
CA SER A 206 -8.63 30.16 -16.95
C SER A 206 -9.35 31.51 -16.90
N LEU A 207 -9.02 32.39 -15.94
CA LEU A 207 -9.55 33.75 -15.88
C LEU A 207 -9.25 34.55 -17.17
N PHE A 208 -8.04 34.40 -17.71
CA PHE A 208 -7.68 35.04 -18.98
C PHE A 208 -8.45 34.45 -20.18
N GLN A 209 -8.78 33.15 -20.19
CA GLN A 209 -9.51 32.50 -21.28
C GLN A 209 -11.03 32.77 -21.26
N GLU A 210 -11.64 32.89 -20.08
CA GLU A 210 -13.07 33.18 -19.95
C GLU A 210 -13.42 34.60 -20.39
N GLU A 211 -12.52 35.57 -20.17
CA GLU A 211 -12.71 36.96 -20.59
C GLU A 211 -12.50 37.18 -22.09
N ASP A 212 -11.66 36.39 -22.77
CA ASP A 212 -11.50 36.46 -24.25
C ASP A 212 -12.78 36.00 -25.01
N ILE A 213 -13.68 35.27 -24.34
CA ILE A 213 -14.99 34.84 -24.89
C ILE A 213 -16.08 35.90 -24.62
N MET A 214 -15.86 36.77 -23.64
CA MET A 214 -16.82 37.76 -23.15
C MET A 214 -16.33 39.18 -23.45
N ASP A 215 -16.26 39.53 -24.73
CA ASP A 215 -16.00 40.90 -25.19
C ASP A 215 -17.21 41.80 -24.85
N ASP A 216 -17.20 42.41 -23.67
CA ASP A 216 -17.64 43.79 -23.43
C ASP A 216 -17.58 44.17 -21.93
N LYS A 217 -16.78 45.22 -21.64
CA LYS A 217 -16.78 46.18 -20.50
C LYS A 217 -15.59 46.16 -19.53
N GLU A 218 -14.93 47.33 -19.48
CA GLU A 218 -14.02 47.92 -18.46
C GLU A 218 -14.00 47.19 -17.10
N ASP A 219 -12.90 46.81 -16.44
CA ASP A 219 -11.46 47.11 -16.51
C ASP A 219 -10.70 45.79 -16.16
N PRO A 220 -10.48 44.89 -17.15
CA PRO A 220 -9.95 43.56 -16.91
C PRO A 220 -8.44 43.58 -16.61
N LEU A 221 -7.72 44.62 -17.04
CA LEU A 221 -6.27 44.73 -16.93
C LEU A 221 -5.79 45.00 -15.51
N GLU A 222 -6.53 45.80 -14.73
CA GLU A 222 -6.17 46.07 -13.33
C GLU A 222 -6.33 44.83 -12.46
N LYS A 223 -7.43 44.08 -12.63
CA LYS A 223 -7.65 42.79 -11.95
C LYS A 223 -6.61 41.73 -12.36
N LYS A 224 -6.25 41.67 -13.64
CA LYS A 224 -5.18 40.80 -14.16
C LYS A 224 -3.82 41.16 -13.55
N ASN A 225 -3.53 42.44 -13.40
CA ASN A 225 -2.30 42.90 -12.75
C ASN A 225 -2.32 42.66 -11.24
N GLU A 226 -3.46 42.76 -10.56
CA GLU A 226 -3.55 42.40 -9.14
C GLU A 226 -3.38 40.90 -8.93
N ALA A 227 -4.08 40.04 -9.68
CA ALA A 227 -3.90 38.58 -9.61
C ALA A 227 -2.45 38.13 -9.92
N CYS A 228 -1.81 38.76 -10.91
CA CYS A 228 -0.39 38.53 -11.18
C CYS A 228 0.55 39.09 -10.11
N LYS A 229 0.21 40.21 -9.46
CA LYS A 229 0.99 40.75 -8.34
C LYS A 229 0.90 39.82 -7.13
N ASP A 230 -0.29 39.35 -6.80
CA ASP A 230 -0.49 38.43 -5.69
C ASP A 230 0.29 37.13 -5.90
N PHE A 231 0.32 36.61 -7.14
CA PHE A 231 1.14 35.45 -7.50
C PHE A 231 2.66 35.69 -7.43
N LEU A 232 3.13 36.89 -7.78
CA LEU A 232 4.56 37.22 -7.79
C LEU A 232 5.11 37.64 -6.42
N PHE A 233 4.24 37.98 -5.47
CA PHE A 233 4.60 38.52 -4.15
C PHE A 233 4.09 37.70 -2.95
N ALA A 234 3.45 36.55 -3.18
CA ALA A 234 3.17 35.53 -2.15
C ALA A 234 4.40 34.67 -1.85
#